data_AF-A0A4Q3BKJ4-F1
#
_entry.id   AF-A0A4Q3BKJ4-F1
#
_cell.length_a   1.000
_cell.length_b   1.000
_cell.length_c   1.000
_cell.angle_alpha   90.00
_cell.angle_beta   90.00
_cell.angle_gamma   90.00
#
_symmetry.space_group_name_H-M   'P 1'
#
loop_
_entity.id
_entity.type
_entity.pdbx_description
1 polymer ?
#
loop_
_entity_poly.entity_id
_entity_poly.type
_entity_poly.pdbx_seq_one_letter_code
_entity_poly.pdbx_strand_id
1 'polypeptide(L)' 'MAKRDYYEVLGIGRNASADDIKKAYRKQAIKYHPDKNPGNHEAEEMFKEAAEAYEVLSNED' A
#
# COMPACT_ATOMS: atom_id res chain seq x y z
N MET A 1 5.15 -7.37 16.55
CA MET A 1 3.94 -6.64 16.08
C MET A 1 3.10 -7.60 15.26
N ALA A 2 1.77 -7.58 15.40
CA ALA A 2 0.91 -8.20 14.40
C ALA A 2 1.20 -7.55 13.04
N LYS A 3 1.46 -8.36 12.00
CA LYS A 3 1.65 -7.86 10.64
C LYS A 3 0.39 -7.06 10.28
N ARG A 4 0.54 -5.79 9.89
CA ARG A 4 -0.60 -4.94 9.51
C ARG A 4 -1.36 -5.62 8.37
N ASP A 5 -2.68 -5.57 8.42
CA ASP A 5 -3.53 -6.13 7.39
C ASP A 5 -3.31 -5.37 6.07
N TYR A 6 -3.02 -6.07 4.97
CA TYR A 6 -2.77 -5.45 3.67
C TYR A 6 -3.94 -4.62 3.15
N TYR A 7 -5.18 -5.01 3.48
CA TYR A 7 -6.36 -4.22 3.14
C TYR A 7 -6.37 -2.90 3.93
N GLU A 8 -5.94 -2.91 5.19
CA GLU A 8 -5.80 -1.69 6.01
C GLU A 8 -4.65 -0.81 5.52
N VAL A 9 -3.51 -1.39 5.14
CA VAL A 9 -2.35 -0.68 4.58
C VAL A 9 -2.75 0.09 3.31
N LEU A 10 -3.51 -0.56 2.42
CA LEU A 10 -4.01 0.09 1.21
C LEU A 10 -5.21 1.02 1.50
N GLY A 11 -5.88 0.84 2.64
CA GLY A 11 -7.07 1.62 3.03
C GLY A 11 -8.31 1.21 2.24
N ILE A 12 -8.47 -0.08 1.98
CA ILE A 12 -9.56 -0.69 1.21
C ILE A 12 -10.26 -1.77 2.03
N GLY A 13 -11.47 -2.16 1.60
CA GLY A 13 -12.17 -3.30 2.16
C GLY A 13 -11.60 -4.63 1.65
N ARG A 14 -11.84 -5.72 2.39
CA ARG A 14 -11.51 -7.10 2.00
C ARG A 14 -12.23 -7.59 0.74
N ASN A 15 -13.30 -6.89 0.35
CA ASN A 15 -14.08 -7.12 -0.86
C ASN A 15 -13.67 -6.21 -2.03
N ALA A 16 -12.53 -5.53 -1.93
CA ALA A 16 -12.02 -4.66 -2.98
C ALA A 16 -11.70 -5.47 -4.24
N SER A 17 -12.04 -4.91 -5.40
CA SER A 17 -11.66 -5.51 -6.68
C SER A 17 -10.16 -5.30 -6.96
N ALA A 18 -9.58 -6.07 -7.89
CA ALA A 18 -8.21 -5.86 -8.37
C ALA A 18 -7.97 -4.41 -8.84
N ASP A 19 -8.98 -3.79 -9.46
CA ASP A 19 -8.93 -2.39 -9.87
C ASP A 19 -8.87 -1.42 -8.67
N ASP A 20 -9.60 -1.71 -7.60
CA ASP A 20 -9.57 -0.92 -6.36
C ASP A 20 -8.24 -1.06 -5.64
N ILE A 21 -7.69 -2.27 -5.57
CA ILE A 21 -6.34 -2.57 -5.04
C ILE A 21 -5.30 -1.74 -5.80
N LYS A 22 -5.35 -1.75 -7.14
CA LYS A 22 -4.43 -0.96 -7.98
C LYS A 22 -4.59 0.55 -7.83
N LYS A 23 -5.82 1.05 -7.69
CA LYS A 23 -6.07 2.48 -7.42
C LYS A 23 -5.56 2.88 -6.04
N ALA A 24 -5.81 2.07 -5.03
CA ALA A 24 -5.38 2.31 -3.66
C ALA A 24 -3.85 2.33 -3.54
N TYR A 25 -3.18 1.33 -4.12
CA TYR A 25 -1.71 1.30 -4.16
C TYR A 25 -1.13 2.56 -4.79
N ARG A 26 -1.61 2.99 -5.96
CA ARG A 26 -1.15 4.23 -6.60
C ARG A 26 -1.33 5.46 -5.71
N LYS A 27 -2.44 5.54 -4.98
CA LYS A 27 -2.70 6.63 -4.04
C LYS A 27 -1.70 6.62 -2.88
N GLN A 28 -1.44 5.46 -2.28
CA GLN A 28 -0.46 5.33 -1.20
C GLN A 28 0.97 5.58 -1.70
N ALA A 29 1.34 5.05 -2.86
CA ALA A 29 2.65 5.26 -3.47
C ALA A 29 2.93 6.74 -3.75
N ILE A 30 1.94 7.50 -4.24
CA ILE A 30 2.08 8.96 -4.41
C ILE A 30 2.17 9.67 -3.06
N LYS A 31 1.36 9.27 -2.07
CA LYS A 31 1.35 9.88 -0.74
C LYS A 31 2.68 9.71 -0.01
N TYR A 32 3.27 8.53 -0.11
CA TYR A 32 4.48 8.13 0.60
C TYR A 32 5.75 8.14 -0.27
N HIS A 33 5.67 8.66 -1.50
CA HIS A 33 6.79 8.68 -2.44
C HIS A 33 8.02 9.38 -1.82
N PRO A 34 9.25 8.83 -1.99
CA PRO A 34 10.47 9.44 -1.43
C PRO A 34 10.72 10.85 -1.96
N ASP A 35 10.44 11.12 -3.24
CA ASP A 35 10.59 12.48 -3.80
C ASP A 35 9.70 13.53 -3.12
N LYS A 36 8.53 13.12 -2.61
CA LYS A 36 7.60 14.01 -1.89
C LYS A 36 7.86 14.03 -0.39
N ASN A 37 8.54 13.01 0.13
CA ASN A 37 8.83 12.81 1.55
C ASN A 37 10.33 12.55 1.76
N PRO A 38 11.23 13.45 1.33
CA PRO A 38 12.66 13.22 1.40
C PRO A 38 13.12 13.08 2.86
N GLY A 39 13.85 12.00 3.15
CA GLY A 39 14.37 11.72 4.50
C GLY A 39 13.32 11.30 5.53
N ASN A 40 12.06 11.08 5.13
CA ASN A 40 11.02 10.58 6.03
C ASN A 40 11.02 9.05 6.05
N HIS A 41 11.58 8.48 7.12
CA HIS A 41 11.67 7.03 7.29
C HIS A 41 10.29 6.36 7.41
N GLU A 42 9.32 7.00 8.07
CA GLU A 42 7.96 6.48 8.20
C GLU A 42 7.26 6.40 6.83
N ALA A 43 7.47 7.41 5.97
CA ALA A 43 6.95 7.37 4.60
C ALA A 43 7.62 6.24 3.79
N GLU A 44 8.92 6.02 3.96
CA GLU A 44 9.63 4.92 3.31
C GLU A 44 9.09 3.54 3.75
N GLU A 45 8.86 3.34 5.04
CA GLU A 45 8.26 2.12 5.58
C GLU A 45 6.84 1.93 5.03
N MET A 46 6.01 2.97 5.06
CA MET A 46 4.64 2.90 4.52
C MET A 46 4.62 2.64 3.02
N PHE A 47 5.56 3.18 2.26
CA PHE A 47 5.71 2.92 0.83
C PHE A 47 6.04 1.44 0.56
N LYS A 48 6.97 0.87 1.32
CA LYS A 48 7.33 -0.56 1.25
C LYS A 48 6.15 -1.46 1.63
N GLU A 49 5.47 -1.16 2.73
CA GLU A 49 4.28 -1.92 3.15
C GLU A 49 3.18 -1.87 2.10
N ALA A 50 2.93 -0.70 1.48
CA ALA A 50 1.94 -0.56 0.42
C ALA A 50 2.32 -1.35 -0.85
N ALA A 51 3.60 -1.42 -1.18
CA ALA A 51 4.10 -2.22 -2.29
C ALA A 51 3.93 -3.72 -2.04
N GLU A 52 4.30 -4.21 -0.84
CA GLU A 52 4.09 -5.60 -0.43
C GLU A 52 2.60 -5.96 -0.42
N ALA A 53 1.75 -5.09 0.11
CA ALA A 53 0.30 -5.28 0.12
C ALA A 53 -0.27 -5.40 -1.29
N TYR A 54 0.17 -4.53 -2.21
CA TYR A 54 -0.24 -4.61 -3.61
C TYR A 54 0.23 -5.91 -4.27
N GLU A 55 1.50 -6.30 -4.08
CA GLU A 55 2.05 -7.52 -4.66
C GLU A 55 1.30 -8.77 -4.20
N VAL A 56 0.92 -8.85 -2.93
CA VAL A 56 0.15 -9.99 -2.41
C VAL A 56 -1.29 -9.97 -2.91
N LEU A 57 -2.00 -8.86 -2.74
CA LEU A 57 -3.44 -8.78 -3.04
C LEU A 57 -3.74 -8.72 -4.55
N SER A 58 -2.79 -8.28 -5.38
CA SER A 58 -2.97 -8.24 -6.84
C SER A 58 -2.73 -9.58 -7.53
N ASN A 59 -2.14 -10.54 -6.81
CA ASN A 59 -1.85 -11.91 -7.28
C ASN A 59 -2.84 -12.96 -6.74
N GLU A 60 -3.87 -12.57 -5.99
CA GLU A 60 -4.99 -13.48 -5.67
C GLU A 60 -5.86 -13.66 -6.94
N ASP A 61 -5.65 -14.78 -7.65
CA ASP A 61 -6.52 -15.31 -8.71
C ASP A 61 -7.82 -15.92 -8.16
#